data_AF-Q2NEY5-F1
#
_entry.id   AF-Q2NEY5-F1
#
_cell.length_a   1.000
_cell.length_b   1.000
_cell.length_c   1.000
_cell.angle_alpha   90.00
_cell.angle_beta   90.00
_cell.angle_gamma   90.00
#
_symmetry.space_group_name_H-M   'P 1'
#
loop_
_entity.id
_entity.type
_entity.pdbx_description
1 polymer ?
#
loop_
_entity_poly.entity_id
_entity_poly.type
_entity_poly.pdbx_seq_one_letter_code
_entity_poly.pdbx_strand_id
1 'polypeptide(L)'
;MNKNESILRLRLSTVDCNTSTKYYQLTAEIPEIEKSKIKPYFEYYTPENFDDLNNVAGKTKGWMCKSEDVEKVEKILGIIETRKKQENTLESVQRKTNEQHFTVNNNLKINI
;
A
#
# COMPACT_ATOMS: atom_id res chain seq x y z
N MET A 1 -8.55 9.93 26.80
CA MET A 1 -8.13 8.72 26.04
C MET A 1 -7.81 9.15 24.62
N ASN A 2 -6.55 9.03 24.20
CA ASN A 2 -6.09 9.47 22.88
C ASN A 2 -6.64 8.54 21.78
N LYS A 3 -7.77 8.94 21.17
CA LYS A 3 -8.30 8.31 19.96
C LYS A 3 -7.46 8.75 18.74
N ASN A 4 -6.24 8.25 18.63
CA ASN A 4 -5.70 8.02 17.30
C ASN A 4 -6.42 6.79 16.76
N GLU A 5 -7.66 6.98 16.28
CA GLU A 5 -8.35 6.00 15.45
C GLU A 5 -7.46 5.79 14.23
N SER A 6 -6.57 4.81 14.33
CA SER A 6 -5.67 4.44 13.27
C SER A 6 -6.56 3.91 12.17
N ILE A 7 -6.86 4.76 11.19
CA ILE A 7 -7.72 4.45 10.06
C ILE A 7 -7.20 3.12 9.49
N LEU A 8 -8.07 2.13 9.47
CA LEU A 8 -7.75 0.80 8.97
C LEU A 8 -7.41 0.94 7.48
N ARG A 9 -6.19 0.56 7.12
CA ARG A 9 -5.67 0.63 5.76
C ARG A 9 -4.81 -0.59 5.48
N LEU A 10 -4.66 -0.92 4.22
CA LEU A 10 -3.63 -1.84 3.76
C LEU A 10 -2.36 -1.06 3.42
N ARG A 11 -1.25 -1.43 4.06
CA ARG A 11 0.07 -0.84 3.86
C ARG A 11 0.98 -1.86 3.19
N LEU A 12 1.75 -1.42 2.20
CA LEU A 12 2.82 -2.23 1.63
C LEU A 12 3.82 -2.63 2.73
N SER A 13 3.97 -3.94 2.93
CA SER A 13 4.82 -4.48 3.99
C SER A 13 6.04 -5.22 3.45
N THR A 14 5.84 -5.99 2.38
CA THR A 14 6.90 -6.79 1.76
C THR A 14 6.81 -6.71 0.25
N VAL A 15 7.97 -6.67 -0.39
CA VAL A 15 8.12 -6.78 -1.84
C VAL A 15 9.08 -7.93 -2.10
N ASP A 16 8.60 -8.93 -2.84
CA ASP A 16 9.43 -9.98 -3.39
C ASP A 16 9.91 -9.55 -4.78
N CYS A 17 11.21 -9.26 -4.90
CA CYS A 17 11.81 -8.79 -6.15
C CYS A 17 11.94 -9.91 -7.19
N ASN A 18 11.93 -11.19 -6.79
CA ASN A 18 12.02 -12.30 -7.73
C ASN A 18 10.75 -12.42 -8.56
N THR A 19 9.59 -12.34 -7.88
CA THR A 19 8.27 -12.46 -8.51
C THR A 19 7.63 -11.11 -8.82
N SER A 20 8.26 -10.01 -8.41
CA SER A 20 7.67 -8.67 -8.39
C SER A 20 6.35 -8.57 -7.59
N THR A 21 6.11 -9.54 -6.70
CA THR A 21 4.88 -9.61 -5.89
C THR A 21 4.97 -8.63 -4.72
N LYS A 22 3.89 -7.89 -4.51
CA LYS A 22 3.75 -6.95 -3.39
C LYS A 22 2.76 -7.51 -2.37
N TYR A 23 3.15 -7.48 -1.11
CA TYR A 23 2.37 -7.97 0.01
C TYR A 23 1.96 -6.82 0.94
N TYR A 24 0.69 -6.82 1.35
CA TYR A 24 0.08 -5.74 2.10
C TYR A 24 -0.42 -6.25 3.45
N GLN A 25 -0.14 -5.48 4.51
CA GLN A 25 -0.60 -5.74 5.87
C GLN A 25 -1.62 -4.72 6.31
N LEU A 26 -2.51 -5.12 7.22
CA LEU A 26 -3.40 -4.18 7.90
C LEU A 26 -2.59 -3.31 8.86
N THR A 27 -2.92 -2.01 8.90
CA THR A 27 -2.30 -1.05 9.82
C THR A 27 -2.73 -1.24 11.26
N ALA A 28 -3.85 -1.95 11.49
CA ALA A 28 -4.46 -2.12 12.80
C ALA A 28 -5.06 -3.52 13.00
N GLU A 29 -5.21 -3.87 14.28
CA GLU A 29 -6.03 -4.96 14.82
C GLU A 29 -7.42 -5.01 14.17
N ILE A 30 -7.88 -6.15 13.63
CA ILE A 30 -9.29 -6.32 13.25
C ILE A 30 -9.95 -7.43 14.08
N PRO A 31 -11.27 -7.34 14.34
CA PRO A 31 -12.00 -8.40 15.03
C PRO A 31 -11.92 -9.73 14.28
N GLU A 32 -11.94 -10.85 15.00
CA GLU A 32 -11.90 -12.19 14.40
C GLU A 32 -13.05 -12.45 13.41
N ILE A 33 -14.22 -11.83 13.62
CA ILE A 33 -15.36 -11.91 12.69
C ILE A 33 -14.99 -11.33 11.32
N GLU A 34 -14.30 -10.20 11.28
CA GLU A 34 -13.86 -9.57 10.03
C GLU A 34 -12.69 -10.34 9.43
N LYS A 35 -11.76 -10.79 10.28
CA LYS A 35 -10.63 -11.63 9.87
C LYS A 35 -11.10 -12.90 9.18
N SER A 36 -12.15 -13.55 9.69
CA SER A 36 -12.73 -14.75 9.07
C SER A 36 -13.27 -14.51 7.67
N LYS A 37 -13.73 -13.28 7.35
CA LYS A 37 -14.23 -12.94 6.01
C LYS A 37 -13.09 -12.76 5.00
N ILE A 38 -11.94 -12.28 5.46
CA ILE A 38 -10.79 -12.02 4.59
C ILE A 38 -9.82 -13.19 4.49
N LYS A 39 -9.89 -14.19 5.39
CA LYS A 39 -9.04 -15.40 5.39
C LYS A 39 -8.78 -16.03 4.00
N PRO A 40 -9.76 -16.12 3.07
CA PRO A 40 -9.50 -16.67 1.74
C PRO A 40 -8.49 -15.88 0.89
N TYR A 41 -8.25 -14.63 1.27
CA TYR A 41 -7.39 -13.66 0.57
C TYR A 41 -6.25 -13.14 1.46
N PHE A 42 -6.20 -13.58 2.73
CA PHE A 42 -5.32 -13.05 3.75
C PHE A 42 -4.68 -14.21 4.52
N GLU A 43 -3.39 -14.40 4.32
CA GLU A 43 -2.64 -15.54 4.83
C GLU A 43 -1.50 -15.09 5.74
N TYR A 44 -1.08 -15.96 6.64
CA TYR A 44 0.07 -15.72 7.48
C TYR A 44 1.35 -16.15 6.77
N TYR A 45 2.18 -15.18 6.39
CA TYR A 45 3.47 -15.43 5.76
C TYR A 45 4.59 -15.51 6.80
N THR A 46 5.55 -16.39 6.56
CA THR A 46 6.81 -16.51 7.27
C THR A 46 7.98 -16.40 6.27
N PRO A 47 9.22 -16.19 6.74
CA PRO A 47 10.39 -16.18 5.85
C PRO A 47 10.53 -17.43 4.97
N GLU A 48 9.99 -18.58 5.39
CA GLU A 48 10.02 -19.83 4.64
C GLU A 48 9.10 -19.82 3.41
N ASN A 49 8.11 -18.91 3.36
CA ASN A 49 7.24 -18.74 2.20
C ASN A 49 7.91 -17.97 1.05
N PHE A 50 9.14 -17.49 1.22
CA PHE A 50 9.88 -16.72 0.23
C PHE A 50 11.10 -17.50 -0.26
N ASP A 51 11.24 -17.62 -1.58
CA ASP A 51 12.29 -18.45 -2.19
C ASP A 51 13.72 -17.92 -1.93
N ASP A 52 13.90 -16.60 -1.94
CA ASP A 52 15.20 -15.96 -1.64
C ASP A 52 14.99 -14.69 -0.82
N LEU A 53 15.28 -14.78 0.48
CA LEU A 53 15.16 -13.68 1.42
C LEU A 53 16.10 -12.50 1.12
N ASN A 54 17.18 -12.70 0.37
CA ASN A 54 18.07 -11.59 -0.02
C ASN A 54 17.40 -10.67 -1.05
N ASN A 55 16.46 -11.21 -1.83
CA ASN A 55 15.69 -10.48 -2.83
C ASN A 55 14.31 -10.06 -2.32
N VAL A 56 14.10 -10.10 -1.00
CA VAL A 56 12.85 -9.66 -0.38
C VAL A 56 13.12 -8.42 0.48
N ALA A 57 12.39 -7.35 0.20
CA ALA A 57 12.46 -6.11 0.96
C ALA A 57 11.23 -5.99 1.88
N GLY A 58 11.44 -5.70 3.17
CA GLY A 58 10.37 -5.41 4.13
C GLY A 58 10.21 -6.46 5.22
N LYS A 59 8.99 -6.59 5.77
CA LYS A 59 8.70 -7.50 6.89
C LYS A 59 8.16 -8.84 6.41
N THR A 60 9.01 -9.85 6.25
CA THR A 60 8.62 -11.18 5.75
C THR A 60 7.73 -12.02 6.68
N LYS A 61 7.30 -11.48 7.81
CA LYS A 61 6.44 -12.19 8.78
C LYS A 61 5.17 -11.41 9.07
N GLY A 62 4.03 -12.10 8.98
CA GLY A 62 2.74 -11.61 9.44
C GLY A 62 1.59 -11.91 8.49
N TRP A 63 0.38 -11.49 8.88
CA TRP A 63 -0.82 -11.63 8.08
C TRP A 63 -0.83 -10.64 6.92
N MET A 64 -0.87 -11.13 5.69
CA MET A 64 -0.74 -10.33 4.47
C MET A 64 -1.71 -10.79 3.38
N CYS A 65 -2.03 -9.89 2.45
CA CYS A 65 -2.57 -10.23 1.14
C CYS A 65 -1.64 -9.78 0.01
N LYS A 66 -1.76 -10.43 -1.14
CA LYS A 66 -1.08 -10.02 -2.37
C LYS A 66 -1.75 -8.79 -2.98
N SER A 67 -1.02 -8.09 -3.85
CA SER A 67 -1.52 -6.90 -4.56
C SER A 67 -2.84 -7.12 -5.31
N GLU A 68 -3.05 -8.30 -5.85
CA GLU A 68 -4.24 -8.68 -6.62
C GLU A 68 -5.52 -8.80 -5.76
N ASP A 69 -5.36 -9.05 -4.46
CA ASP A 69 -6.47 -9.22 -3.53
C ASP A 69 -6.77 -7.99 -2.68
N VAL A 70 -5.93 -6.95 -2.76
CA VAL A 70 -6.07 -5.69 -2.00
C VAL A 70 -7.48 -5.12 -2.15
N GLU A 71 -8.00 -4.98 -3.38
CA GLU A 71 -9.33 -4.40 -3.62
C GLU A 71 -10.45 -5.25 -2.99
N LYS A 72 -10.31 -6.57 -2.99
CA LYS A 72 -11.28 -7.49 -2.37
C LYS A 72 -11.27 -7.32 -0.86
N VAL A 73 -10.09 -7.29 -0.25
CA VAL A 73 -9.91 -7.12 1.20
C VAL A 73 -10.42 -5.76 1.65
N GLU A 74 -10.10 -4.68 0.93
CA GLU A 74 -10.62 -3.33 1.21
C GLU A 74 -12.14 -3.29 1.16
N LYS A 75 -12.76 -3.94 0.16
CA LYS A 75 -14.22 -4.01 0.03
C LYS A 75 -14.87 -4.81 1.16
N ILE A 76 -14.28 -5.93 1.55
CA ILE A 76 -14.82 -6.78 2.65
C ILE A 76 -14.74 -6.06 3.99
N LEU A 77 -13.65 -5.34 4.25
CA LEU A 77 -13.42 -4.60 5.49
C LEU A 77 -14.03 -3.19 5.49
N GLY A 78 -14.63 -2.76 4.38
CA GLY A 78 -15.19 -1.42 4.24
C GLY A 78 -14.15 -0.30 4.34
N ILE A 79 -12.90 -0.55 3.93
CA ILE A 79 -11.82 0.43 3.96
C ILE A 79 -12.11 1.53 2.91
N ILE A 80 -12.39 2.74 3.39
CA ILE A 80 -12.79 3.87 2.55
C ILE A 80 -11.58 4.51 1.86
N GLU A 81 -10.44 4.58 2.54
CA GLU A 81 -9.17 5.07 1.98
C GLU A 81 -8.42 3.95 1.28
N THR A 82 -8.96 3.57 0.12
CA THR A 82 -8.39 2.52 -0.72
C THR A 82 -7.04 2.91 -1.29
N ARG A 83 -6.20 1.91 -1.56
CA ARG A 83 -4.93 2.10 -2.27
C ARG A 83 -5.11 2.89 -3.57
N LYS A 84 -6.18 2.60 -4.31
CA LYS A 84 -6.50 3.30 -5.57
C LYS A 84 -6.71 4.81 -5.37
N LYS A 85 -7.34 5.23 -4.27
CA LYS A 85 -7.46 6.65 -3.94
C LYS A 85 -6.10 7.27 -3.63
N GLN A 86 -5.23 6.55 -2.90
CA GLN A 86 -3.88 7.02 -2.58
C GLN A 86 -3.03 7.17 -3.85
N GLU A 87 -3.09 6.21 -4.78
CA GLU A 87 -2.39 6.28 -6.06
C GLU A 87 -2.86 7.47 -6.90
N ASN A 88 -4.19 7.66 -7.03
CA ASN A 88 -4.74 8.81 -7.75
C ASN A 88 -4.33 10.15 -7.12
N THR A 89 -4.28 10.23 -5.78
CA THR A 89 -3.80 11.42 -5.08
C THR A 89 -2.33 11.67 -5.39
N LEU A 90 -1.47 10.65 -5.30
CA LEU A 90 -0.05 10.76 -5.61
C LEU A 90 0.20 11.19 -7.05
N GLU A 91 -0.49 10.59 -8.02
CA GLU A 91 -0.41 11.00 -9.42
C GLU A 91 -0.83 12.46 -9.61
N SER A 92 -1.91 12.89 -8.96
CA SER A 92 -2.38 14.27 -9.05
C SER A 92 -1.37 15.27 -8.47
N VAL A 93 -0.69 14.91 -7.38
CA VAL A 93 0.36 15.73 -6.77
C VAL A 93 1.58 15.78 -7.68
N GLN A 94 2.02 14.64 -8.21
CA GLN A 94 3.15 14.53 -9.14
C GLN A 94 2.93 15.41 -10.38
N ARG A 95 1.73 15.38 -10.96
CA ARG A 95 1.37 16.23 -12.11
C ARG A 95 1.46 17.71 -11.78
N LYS A 96 0.91 18.13 -10.65
CA LYS A 96 0.97 19.53 -10.19
C LYS A 96 2.41 20.01 -9.96
N THR A 97 3.26 19.17 -9.36
CA THR A 97 4.69 19.50 -9.16
C THR A 97 5.42 19.63 -10.50
N ASN A 98 5.19 18.73 -11.45
CA ASN A 98 5.80 18.80 -12.77
C ASN A 98 5.37 20.04 -13.56
N GLU A 99 4.08 20.43 -13.46
CA GLU A 99 3.56 21.66 -14.07
C GLU A 99 4.22 22.92 -13.47
N GLN A 100 4.39 22.98 -12.15
CA GLN A 100 5.08 24.10 -11.48
C GLN A 100 6.55 24.22 -11.90
N HIS A 101 7.27 23.11 -12.05
CA HIS A 101 8.64 23.11 -12.54
C HIS A 101 8.75 23.57 -14.00
N PHE A 102 7.72 23.33 -14.83
CA PHE A 102 7.66 23.83 -16.20
C PHE A 102 7.40 25.34 -16.29
N THR A 103 6.56 25.89 -15.41
CA THR A 103 6.27 27.34 -15.39
C THR A 103 7.46 28.17 -14.90
N VAL A 104 8.17 27.70 -13.87
CA VAL A 104 9.36 28.40 -13.33
C VAL A 104 10.49 28.45 -14.38
N ASN A 105 10.75 27.35 -15.08
CA ASN A 105 11.82 27.29 -16.08
C ASN A 105 11.54 28.13 -17.35
N ASN A 106 10.27 28.40 -17.68
CA ASN A 106 9.92 29.26 -18.80
C ASN A 106 9.96 30.76 -18.43
N ASN A 107 9.63 31.13 -17.19
CA ASN A 107 9.74 32.53 -16.74
C ASN A 107 11.20 32.99 -16.55
N LEU A 108 12.15 32.08 -16.32
CA LEU A 108 13.58 32.40 -16.26
C LEU A 108 14.22 32.63 -17.64
N LYS A 109 13.58 32.20 -18.75
CA LYS A 109 14.09 32.38 -20.12
C LYS A 109 13.61 33.65 -20.82
N ILE A 110 12.67 34.39 -20.23
CA ILE A 110 12.08 35.60 -20.84
C ILE A 110 12.67 36.91 -20.25
N ASN A 111 13.62 36.80 -19.31
CA ASN A 111 14.32 37.94 -18.69
C ASN A 111 15.81 38.04 -19.07
N ILE A 112 16.18 37.63 -20.29
CA ILE A 112 17.54 37.84 -20.84
C ILE A 112 17.44 38.62 -22.15
#